data_AF-A0A928FBP8-F1
#
_entry.id   AF-A0A928FBP8-F1
#
_cell.length_a   1.000
_cell.length_b   1.000
_cell.length_c   1.000
_cell.angle_alpha   90.00
_cell.angle_beta   90.00
_cell.angle_gamma   90.00
#
_symmetry.space_group_name_H-M   'P 1'
#
loop_
_entity.id
_entity.type
_entity.pdbx_description
1 polymer ?
#
loop_
_entity_poly.entity_id
_entity_poly.type
_entity_poly.pdbx_seq_one_letter_code
_entity_poly.pdbx_strand_id
1 'polypeptide(L)'
;MKETSKENRYLLERQRGSAFCDTLCGVPLCGKNGDAATRRFSVDCNTPTALGTNCRISLLNNKLVFEGKQGAASVNLGNTEMPHRCIDGMLCGGKAYIQATPNGAVFFCRCAQGEKTEITVTTDIANEAIRKNNKYVAFMQKPFRPSLTVAALYSISADGMHYRPLILESASPSIYKQDICLYSSLSVEHINVFEINMYEPKLMQDTTVESATATQNNAYGATAFVGRTDEYGEQWLYLKANMRFLKYLNGKELLSAKLHIPILSGSGEHLEAFMLPSRFCSFGSNWNNKLAYVPDAIAKKSTSKANCVTFDITGAIAEGLKNKSKESAGILVLNRSKTDCVLLATGDCYTFPQMMEIEYK
;
A
#
# COMPACT_ATOMS: atom_id res chain seq x y z
N MET A 1 -19.99 -7.28 -14.80
CA MET A 1 -19.68 -6.29 -13.74
C MET A 1 -20.78 -5.24 -13.82
N LYS A 2 -21.63 -5.13 -12.80
CA LYS A 2 -22.54 -3.98 -12.67
C LYS A 2 -21.76 -2.82 -12.04
N GLU A 3 -22.21 -1.62 -12.39
CA GLU A 3 -21.58 -0.31 -12.22
C GLU A 3 -20.92 -0.09 -10.86
N THR A 4 -19.74 0.52 -10.86
CA THR A 4 -19.24 1.26 -9.70
C THR A 4 -20.31 2.27 -9.31
N SER A 5 -20.76 2.27 -8.05
CA SER A 5 -21.66 3.34 -7.62
C SER A 5 -20.89 4.66 -7.78
N LYS A 6 -21.44 5.61 -8.55
CA LYS A 6 -20.78 6.91 -8.81
C LYS A 6 -20.42 7.66 -7.51
N GLU A 7 -21.00 7.26 -6.38
CA GLU A 7 -20.79 7.84 -5.06
C GLU A 7 -19.63 7.21 -4.27
N ASN A 8 -19.21 5.96 -4.54
CA ASN A 8 -18.13 5.29 -3.82
C ASN A 8 -17.08 4.69 -4.77
N ARG A 9 -16.01 5.48 -5.03
CA ARG A 9 -14.88 5.13 -5.92
C ARG A 9 -14.09 3.87 -5.52
N TYR A 10 -14.36 3.29 -4.35
CA TYR A 10 -13.67 2.10 -3.83
C TYR A 10 -14.51 0.83 -4.01
N LEU A 11 -15.79 0.96 -4.36
CA LEU A 11 -16.79 -0.10 -4.26
C LEU A 11 -17.14 -0.71 -5.62
N LEU A 12 -17.19 -2.04 -5.64
CA LEU A 12 -17.86 -2.84 -6.66
C LEU A 12 -19.04 -3.57 -5.99
N GLU A 13 -20.27 -3.12 -6.29
CA GLU A 13 -21.48 -3.71 -5.72
C GLU A 13 -21.97 -4.90 -6.56
N ARG A 14 -22.38 -5.98 -5.89
CA ARG A 14 -23.04 -7.13 -6.52
C ARG A 14 -24.24 -7.56 -5.68
N GLN A 15 -25.39 -7.74 -6.32
CA GLN A 15 -26.56 -8.32 -5.67
C GLN A 15 -26.52 -9.85 -5.76
N ARG A 16 -26.77 -10.55 -4.65
CA ARG A 16 -26.81 -12.02 -4.57
C ARG A 16 -28.11 -12.47 -3.88
N GLY A 17 -29.14 -12.73 -4.67
CA GLY A 17 -30.47 -13.06 -4.14
C GLY A 17 -31.07 -11.87 -3.38
N SER A 18 -31.49 -12.09 -2.12
CA SER A 18 -32.04 -11.05 -1.24
C SER A 18 -30.98 -10.29 -0.44
N ALA A 19 -29.69 -10.58 -0.62
CA ALA A 19 -28.58 -9.91 0.07
C ALA A 19 -27.70 -9.15 -0.92
N PHE A 20 -26.99 -8.14 -0.43
CA PHE A 20 -25.96 -7.42 -1.16
C PHE A 20 -24.59 -7.96 -0.78
N CYS A 21 -23.68 -8.04 -1.74
CA CYS A 21 -22.30 -8.45 -1.58
C CYS A 21 -21.40 -7.42 -2.25
N ASP A 22 -20.74 -6.63 -1.42
CA ASP A 22 -19.90 -5.52 -1.82
C ASP A 22 -18.43 -5.92 -1.74
N THR A 23 -17.66 -5.59 -2.77
CA THR A 23 -16.19 -5.68 -2.73
C THR A 23 -15.61 -4.27 -2.72
N LEU A 24 -14.94 -3.90 -1.63
CA LEU A 24 -14.20 -2.65 -1.52
C LEU A 24 -12.71 -2.88 -1.74
N CYS A 25 -12.11 -2.11 -2.64
CA CYS A 25 -10.67 -2.12 -2.87
C CYS A 25 -9.96 -1.16 -1.89
N GLY A 26 -8.74 -1.47 -1.50
CA GLY A 26 -7.91 -0.67 -0.58
C GLY A 26 -7.62 0.74 -1.09
N VAL A 27 -7.52 0.85 -2.41
CA VAL A 27 -7.31 2.08 -3.19
C VAL A 27 -8.49 2.29 -4.15
N PRO A 28 -8.79 3.54 -4.53
CA PRO A 28 -9.93 3.77 -5.41
C PRO A 28 -9.71 3.15 -6.81
N LEU A 29 -10.81 2.73 -7.44
CA LEU A 29 -10.85 2.05 -8.74
C LEU A 29 -11.14 3.00 -9.89
N CYS A 30 -11.81 4.12 -9.62
CA CYS A 30 -12.15 5.13 -10.61
C CYS A 30 -11.86 6.55 -10.11
N GLY A 31 -11.73 7.47 -11.05
CA GLY A 31 -11.59 8.89 -10.78
C GLY A 31 -12.90 9.58 -10.42
N LYS A 32 -12.83 10.85 -10.04
CA LYS A 32 -14.02 11.64 -9.63
C LYS A 32 -15.08 11.76 -10.73
N ASN A 33 -14.68 11.64 -11.99
CA ASN A 33 -15.58 11.73 -13.14
C ASN A 33 -16.18 10.37 -13.53
N GLY A 34 -15.82 9.28 -12.83
CA GLY A 34 -16.28 7.92 -13.11
C GLY A 34 -15.33 7.09 -13.98
N ASP A 35 -14.32 7.71 -14.59
CA ASP A 35 -13.33 7.00 -15.43
C ASP A 35 -12.53 5.99 -14.61
N ALA A 36 -12.40 4.76 -15.11
CA ALA A 36 -11.60 3.73 -14.46
C ALA A 36 -10.11 4.10 -14.49
N ALA A 37 -9.42 3.91 -13.37
CA ALA A 37 -7.97 4.07 -13.34
C ALA A 37 -7.29 2.97 -14.17
N THR A 38 -6.35 3.36 -15.02
CA THR A 38 -5.63 2.44 -15.90
C THR A 38 -4.34 1.97 -15.23
N ARG A 39 -4.17 0.65 -15.11
CA ARG A 39 -2.91 0.03 -14.65
C ARG A 39 -1.92 -0.26 -15.79
N ARG A 40 -2.09 0.44 -16.92
CA ARG A 40 -1.33 0.29 -18.15
C ARG A 40 -1.11 1.66 -18.77
N PHE A 41 0.09 1.88 -19.28
CA PHE A 41 0.37 3.03 -20.14
C PHE A 41 -0.23 2.81 -21.52
N SER A 42 -0.79 3.86 -22.10
CA SER A 42 -1.07 3.98 -23.53
C SER A 42 -0.11 5.01 -24.12
N VAL A 43 0.10 4.98 -25.44
CA VAL A 43 0.89 5.99 -26.13
C VAL A 43 -0.07 6.92 -26.86
N ASP A 44 -0.06 8.20 -26.49
CA ASP A 44 -0.82 9.25 -27.17
C ASP A 44 0.16 10.34 -27.65
N CYS A 45 0.12 10.69 -28.92
CA CYS A 45 1.06 11.63 -29.56
C CYS A 45 2.54 11.37 -29.18
N ASN A 46 3.00 10.11 -29.26
CA ASN A 46 4.34 9.65 -28.85
C ASN A 46 4.69 9.81 -27.36
N THR A 47 3.73 10.16 -26.52
CA THR A 47 3.91 10.29 -25.07
C THR A 47 3.24 9.12 -24.37
N PRO A 48 3.99 8.27 -23.67
CA PRO A 48 3.40 7.26 -22.80
C PRO A 48 2.64 7.93 -21.64
N THR A 49 1.37 7.58 -21.47
CA THR A 49 0.49 8.15 -20.45
C THR A 49 -0.38 7.09 -19.78
N ALA A 50 -0.76 7.32 -18.53
CA ALA A 50 -1.74 6.53 -17.80
C ALA A 50 -2.65 7.44 -16.98
N LEU A 51 -3.90 7.02 -16.77
CA LEU A 51 -4.89 7.73 -15.97
C LEU A 51 -5.01 7.08 -14.60
N GLY A 52 -4.66 7.83 -13.56
CA GLY A 52 -4.95 7.49 -12.18
C GLY A 52 -6.32 7.99 -11.73
N THR A 53 -6.67 7.71 -10.48
CA THR A 53 -7.94 8.13 -9.87
C THR A 53 -7.99 9.63 -9.55
N ASN A 54 -6.84 10.28 -9.36
CA ASN A 54 -6.78 11.73 -9.20
C ASN A 54 -5.59 12.41 -9.89
N CYS A 55 -4.78 11.64 -10.62
CA CYS A 55 -3.65 12.15 -11.36
C CYS A 55 -3.60 11.60 -12.79
N ARG A 56 -2.97 12.35 -13.69
CA ARG A 56 -2.45 11.85 -14.95
C ARG A 56 -0.97 11.55 -14.78
N ILE A 57 -0.51 10.45 -15.37
CA ILE A 57 0.88 10.03 -15.32
C ILE A 57 1.40 10.08 -16.75
N SER A 58 2.52 10.77 -16.98
CA SER A 58 3.09 10.96 -18.30
C SER A 58 4.60 10.83 -18.25
N LEU A 59 5.21 10.21 -19.26
CA LEU A 59 6.66 10.26 -19.44
C LEU A 59 7.03 11.48 -20.30
N LEU A 60 7.64 12.50 -19.69
CA LEU A 60 8.00 13.76 -20.35
C LEU A 60 9.46 14.10 -20.05
N ASN A 61 10.24 14.47 -21.08
CA ASN A 61 11.62 14.93 -20.94
C ASN A 61 12.48 14.03 -20.03
N ASN A 62 12.40 12.71 -20.23
CA ASN A 62 13.13 11.70 -19.45
C ASN A 62 12.77 11.69 -17.94
N LYS A 63 11.54 12.11 -17.60
CA LYS A 63 10.99 12.08 -16.24
C LYS A 63 9.59 11.52 -16.27
N LEU A 64 9.22 10.78 -15.23
CA LEU A 64 7.83 10.42 -15.02
C LEU A 64 7.17 11.55 -14.24
N VAL A 65 6.11 12.14 -14.79
CA VAL A 65 5.38 13.29 -14.25
C VAL A 65 4.00 12.82 -13.80
N PHE A 66 3.62 13.22 -12.59
CA PHE A 66 2.33 12.98 -11.97
C PHE A 66 1.60 14.32 -11.83
N GLU A 67 0.55 14.54 -12.62
CA GLU A 67 -0.19 15.80 -12.66
C GLU A 67 -1.55 15.60 -11.99
N GLY A 68 -1.78 16.29 -10.87
CA GLY A 68 -3.05 16.26 -10.15
C GLY A 68 -3.65 17.66 -10.00
N LYS A 69 -4.84 17.74 -9.37
CA LYS A 69 -5.52 19.04 -9.14
C LYS A 69 -4.74 20.01 -8.25
N GLN A 70 -3.79 19.52 -7.48
CA GLN A 70 -3.06 20.28 -6.47
C GLN A 70 -1.66 20.73 -6.93
N GLY A 71 -1.29 20.36 -8.16
CA GLY A 71 0.05 20.56 -8.72
C GLY A 71 0.58 19.26 -9.31
N ALA A 72 1.86 19.28 -9.66
CA ALA A 72 2.60 18.19 -10.25
C ALA A 72 3.76 17.71 -9.36
N ALA A 73 4.10 16.44 -9.53
CA ALA A 73 5.35 15.87 -9.07
C ALA A 73 6.06 15.24 -10.26
N SER A 74 7.37 15.14 -10.18
CA SER A 74 8.18 14.43 -11.16
C SER A 74 9.24 13.59 -10.47
N VAL A 75 9.55 12.46 -11.09
CA VAL A 75 10.65 11.60 -10.68
C VAL A 75 11.57 11.36 -11.86
N ASN A 76 12.86 11.35 -11.59
CA ASN A 76 13.90 10.81 -12.45
C ASN A 76 14.59 9.65 -11.72
N LEU A 77 15.02 8.65 -12.48
CA LEU A 77 15.97 7.65 -11.99
C LEU A 77 17.34 8.29 -12.18
N GLY A 78 18.13 8.46 -11.11
CA GLY A 78 19.35 9.27 -11.11
C GLY A 78 20.37 8.78 -12.14
N ASN A 79 21.10 7.72 -11.81
CA ASN A 79 22.13 7.14 -12.69
C ASN A 79 21.54 6.10 -13.68
N THR A 80 20.24 5.88 -13.67
CA THR A 80 19.56 4.92 -14.55
C THR A 80 18.75 5.67 -15.60
N GLU A 81 18.86 5.28 -16.87
CA GLU A 81 18.03 5.85 -17.91
C GLU A 81 16.54 5.56 -17.64
N MET A 82 15.67 6.55 -17.82
CA MET A 82 14.24 6.33 -17.68
C MET A 82 13.73 5.42 -18.81
N PRO A 83 12.91 4.41 -18.50
CA PRO A 83 12.26 3.58 -19.50
C PRO A 83 11.44 4.40 -20.49
N HIS A 84 11.76 4.32 -21.78
CA HIS A 84 11.14 5.15 -22.83
C HIS A 84 10.26 4.37 -23.81
N ARG A 85 10.32 3.02 -23.83
CA ARG A 85 9.49 2.21 -24.73
C ARG A 85 8.25 1.68 -24.01
N CYS A 86 7.07 1.87 -24.58
CA CYS A 86 5.84 1.29 -24.05
C CYS A 86 5.59 -0.09 -24.70
N ILE A 87 5.68 -1.16 -23.93
CA ILE A 87 5.45 -2.56 -24.36
C ILE A 87 4.37 -3.16 -23.46
N ASP A 88 3.27 -3.64 -24.04
CA ASP A 88 2.13 -4.23 -23.32
C ASP A 88 1.57 -3.38 -22.17
N GLY A 89 1.69 -2.06 -22.31
CA GLY A 89 1.25 -1.09 -21.32
C GLY A 89 2.20 -0.88 -20.14
N MET A 90 3.47 -1.30 -20.27
CA MET A 90 4.55 -1.02 -19.33
C MET A 90 5.63 -0.19 -20.02
N LEU A 91 6.29 0.69 -19.28
CA LEU A 91 7.48 1.38 -19.78
C LEU A 91 8.70 0.49 -19.52
N CYS A 92 9.47 0.22 -20.57
CA CYS A 92 10.62 -0.69 -20.55
C CYS A 92 11.87 0.00 -21.13
N GLY A 93 13.00 -0.06 -20.42
CA GLY A 93 14.27 0.49 -20.91
C GLY A 93 15.41 0.36 -19.90
N GLY A 94 16.63 0.14 -20.39
CA GLY A 94 17.81 0.01 -19.55
C GLY A 94 17.65 -1.05 -18.46
N LYS A 95 17.92 -0.65 -17.21
CA LYS A 95 17.79 -1.49 -16.00
C LYS A 95 16.41 -1.41 -15.34
N ALA A 96 15.46 -0.68 -15.90
CA ALA A 96 14.18 -0.42 -15.24
C ALA A 96 12.97 -0.81 -16.09
N TYR A 97 11.90 -1.19 -15.41
CA TYR A 97 10.56 -1.24 -15.97
C TYR A 97 9.57 -0.60 -15.01
N ILE A 98 8.54 0.03 -15.58
CA ILE A 98 7.56 0.83 -14.85
C ILE A 98 6.17 0.41 -15.27
N GLN A 99 5.31 0.17 -14.29
CA GLN A 99 3.89 -0.07 -14.52
C GLN A 99 3.07 1.00 -13.80
N ALA A 100 1.97 1.46 -14.41
CA ALA A 100 1.04 2.34 -13.74
C ALA A 100 0.29 1.61 -12.62
N THR A 101 0.17 2.26 -11.47
CA THR A 101 -0.75 1.88 -10.39
C THR A 101 -2.06 2.67 -10.54
N PRO A 102 -3.10 2.43 -9.72
CA PRO A 102 -4.32 3.23 -9.75
C PRO A 102 -4.14 4.74 -9.51
N ASN A 103 -2.99 5.21 -9.02
CA ASN A 103 -2.77 6.64 -8.81
C ASN A 103 -1.29 7.06 -8.83
N GLY A 104 -0.49 6.35 -9.61
CA GLY A 104 0.96 6.52 -9.63
C GLY A 104 1.65 5.42 -10.43
N ALA A 105 2.86 5.06 -10.04
CA ALA A 105 3.65 4.07 -10.75
C ALA A 105 4.47 3.20 -9.80
N VAL A 106 4.58 1.92 -10.14
CA VAL A 106 5.51 0.97 -9.52
C VAL A 106 6.71 0.80 -10.43
N PHE A 107 7.88 0.84 -9.81
CA PHE A 107 9.19 0.77 -10.44
C PHE A 107 9.84 -0.54 -10.05
N PHE A 108 10.49 -1.13 -11.03
CA PHE A 108 11.28 -2.33 -10.84
C PHE A 108 12.65 -2.08 -11.47
N CYS A 109 13.68 -2.03 -10.62
CA CYS A 109 15.02 -1.66 -11.01
C CYS A 109 15.98 -2.82 -10.77
N ARG A 110 16.54 -3.36 -11.85
CA ARG A 110 17.60 -4.37 -11.79
C ARG A 110 18.86 -3.76 -11.20
N CYS A 111 19.42 -4.44 -10.21
CA CYS A 111 20.58 -4.03 -9.48
C CYS A 111 21.58 -5.19 -9.43
N ALA A 112 22.84 -4.90 -9.77
CA ALA A 112 23.94 -5.81 -9.47
C ALA A 112 24.13 -5.96 -7.95
N GLN A 113 24.98 -6.90 -7.53
CA GLN A 113 25.30 -7.08 -6.11
C GLN A 113 25.79 -5.76 -5.47
N GLY A 114 25.11 -5.32 -4.40
CA GLY A 114 25.43 -4.08 -3.68
C GLY A 114 25.07 -2.78 -4.41
N GLU A 115 24.55 -2.85 -5.64
CA GLU A 115 24.07 -1.68 -6.38
C GLU A 115 22.80 -1.13 -5.73
N LYS A 116 22.68 0.19 -5.71
CA LYS A 116 21.53 0.90 -5.16
C LYS A 116 20.71 1.53 -6.29
N THR A 117 19.43 1.72 -6.04
CA THR A 117 18.56 2.50 -6.92
C THR A 117 18.47 3.93 -6.40
N GLU A 118 18.90 4.90 -7.21
CA GLU A 118 18.83 6.31 -6.86
C GLU A 118 17.72 6.99 -7.66
N ILE A 119 16.90 7.78 -6.98
CA ILE A 119 15.85 8.59 -7.60
C ILE A 119 15.87 10.00 -7.01
N THR A 120 15.46 10.98 -7.79
CA THR A 120 15.11 12.30 -7.26
C THR A 120 13.65 12.57 -7.51
N VAL A 121 12.94 13.00 -6.47
CA VAL A 121 11.54 13.40 -6.54
C VAL A 121 11.47 14.90 -6.35
N THR A 122 10.82 15.60 -7.29
CA THR A 122 10.60 17.05 -7.24
C THR A 122 9.11 17.33 -7.38
N THR A 123 8.60 18.32 -6.65
CA THR A 123 7.18 18.71 -6.72
C THR A 123 7.01 20.22 -6.60
N ASP A 124 6.00 20.76 -7.29
CA ASP A 124 5.54 22.15 -7.13
C ASP A 124 4.36 22.28 -6.14
N ILE A 125 3.91 21.15 -5.59
CA ILE A 125 2.78 21.08 -4.67
C ILE A 125 3.22 21.71 -3.35
N ALA A 126 2.39 22.63 -2.84
CA ALA A 126 2.60 23.23 -1.52
C ALA A 126 2.50 22.16 -0.42
N ASN A 127 3.64 21.80 0.16
CA ASN A 127 3.76 20.86 1.26
C ASN A 127 4.22 21.60 2.54
N GLU A 128 3.66 21.22 3.68
CA GLU A 128 4.01 21.77 4.99
C GLU A 128 5.24 21.08 5.58
N ALA A 129 5.45 19.80 5.27
CA ALA A 129 6.53 18.99 5.82
C ALA A 129 6.84 17.76 4.97
N ILE A 130 7.95 17.09 5.29
CA ILE A 130 8.26 15.73 4.84
C ILE A 130 8.19 14.80 6.05
N ARG A 131 7.45 13.69 5.94
CA ARG A 131 7.51 12.57 6.88
C ARG A 131 8.22 11.41 6.22
N LYS A 132 9.15 10.76 6.92
CA LYS A 132 9.91 9.65 6.36
C LYS A 132 10.43 8.70 7.43
N ASN A 133 10.67 7.47 7.00
CA ASN A 133 11.45 6.46 7.71
C ASN A 133 12.16 5.59 6.65
N ASN A 134 12.64 4.42 7.05
CA ASN A 134 13.33 3.50 6.14
C ASN A 134 12.43 2.75 5.13
N LYS A 135 11.11 3.01 5.14
CA LYS A 135 10.11 2.33 4.30
C LYS A 135 9.38 3.30 3.37
N TYR A 136 9.29 4.59 3.72
CA TYR A 136 8.61 5.56 2.90
C TYR A 136 9.16 7.00 3.05
N VAL A 137 8.84 7.82 2.05
CA VAL A 137 8.87 9.29 2.10
C VAL A 137 7.49 9.81 1.73
N ALA A 138 6.92 10.68 2.55
CA ALA A 138 5.61 11.28 2.36
C ALA A 138 5.71 12.81 2.36
N PHE A 139 5.31 13.42 1.26
CA PHE A 139 5.24 14.88 1.10
C PHE A 139 3.91 15.35 1.68
N MET A 140 3.91 16.07 2.80
CA MET A 140 2.72 16.32 3.61
C MET A 140 2.05 17.64 3.24
N GLN A 141 0.79 17.60 2.79
CA GLN A 141 -0.03 18.82 2.60
C GLN A 141 -0.74 19.26 3.88
N LYS A 142 -0.99 18.30 4.78
CA LYS A 142 -1.60 18.50 6.10
C LYS A 142 -1.00 17.47 7.06
N PRO A 143 -1.16 17.61 8.39
CA PRO A 143 -0.51 16.74 9.37
C PRO A 143 -0.65 15.22 9.16
N PHE A 144 -1.74 14.74 8.56
CA PHE A 144 -1.98 13.31 8.32
C PHE A 144 -2.38 12.99 6.87
N ARG A 145 -2.08 13.91 5.94
CA ARG A 145 -2.47 13.76 4.53
C ARG A 145 -1.30 14.13 3.62
N PRO A 146 -0.64 13.13 3.02
CA PRO A 146 0.33 13.37 1.97
C PRO A 146 -0.33 13.93 0.71
N SER A 147 0.45 14.66 -0.10
CA SER A 147 0.21 14.87 -1.54
C SER A 147 0.69 13.67 -2.34
N LEU A 148 1.86 13.16 -1.97
CA LEU A 148 2.63 12.15 -2.68
C LEU A 148 3.34 11.25 -1.67
N THR A 149 3.40 9.96 -1.97
CA THR A 149 4.21 8.99 -1.24
C THR A 149 5.18 8.29 -2.18
N VAL A 150 6.38 8.04 -1.66
CA VAL A 150 7.34 7.07 -2.20
C VAL A 150 7.42 5.95 -1.17
N ALA A 151 7.09 4.73 -1.55
CA ALA A 151 7.09 3.58 -0.65
C ALA A 151 7.99 2.48 -1.20
N ALA A 152 8.93 2.03 -0.38
CA ALA A 152 9.72 0.83 -0.65
C ALA A 152 8.82 -0.40 -0.45
N LEU A 153 8.83 -1.34 -1.39
CA LEU A 153 8.04 -2.56 -1.30
C LEU A 153 8.93 -3.71 -0.81
N TYR A 154 9.86 -4.16 -1.66
CA TYR A 154 10.75 -5.28 -1.40
C TYR A 154 11.85 -5.35 -2.46
N SER A 155 12.86 -6.18 -2.19
CA SER A 155 13.79 -6.64 -3.21
C SER A 155 13.66 -8.14 -3.38
N ILE A 156 13.83 -8.60 -4.61
CA ILE A 156 13.75 -10.02 -4.97
C ILE A 156 15.00 -10.43 -5.73
N SER A 157 15.64 -11.53 -5.34
CA SER A 157 16.77 -12.11 -6.07
C SER A 157 16.40 -12.45 -7.51
N ALA A 158 17.39 -12.46 -8.41
CA ALA A 158 17.16 -12.74 -9.83
C ALA A 158 16.52 -14.10 -10.12
N ASP A 159 16.70 -15.09 -9.25
CA ASP A 159 16.04 -16.41 -9.31
C ASP A 159 14.57 -16.40 -8.81
N GLY A 160 14.10 -15.28 -8.26
CA GLY A 160 12.75 -15.12 -7.75
C GLY A 160 12.50 -15.74 -6.36
N MET A 161 13.51 -16.29 -5.70
CA MET A 161 13.34 -17.13 -4.51
C MET A 161 13.49 -16.37 -3.19
N HIS A 162 14.30 -15.31 -3.16
CA HIS A 162 14.65 -14.62 -1.92
C HIS A 162 14.11 -13.19 -1.92
N TYR A 163 13.20 -12.93 -1.00
CA TYR A 163 12.64 -11.60 -0.76
C TYR A 163 13.30 -10.99 0.47
N ARG A 164 13.68 -9.72 0.36
CA ARG A 164 14.21 -8.93 1.47
C ARG A 164 13.53 -7.57 1.56
N PRO A 165 13.45 -6.97 2.75
CA PRO A 165 13.08 -5.57 2.88
C PRO A 165 13.92 -4.68 1.97
N LEU A 166 13.24 -3.80 1.22
CA LEU A 166 13.90 -2.71 0.53
C LEU A 166 13.97 -1.54 1.50
N ILE A 167 15.18 -1.05 1.74
CA ILE A 167 15.48 0.04 2.66
C ILE A 167 15.57 1.34 1.86
N LEU A 168 14.88 2.36 2.36
CA LEU A 168 14.86 3.70 1.80
C LEU A 168 15.66 4.64 2.70
N GLU A 169 16.63 5.34 2.11
CA GLU A 169 17.27 6.50 2.71
C GLU A 169 16.94 7.74 1.87
N SER A 170 16.78 8.89 2.53
CA SER A 170 16.46 10.12 1.83
C SER A 170 17.23 11.30 2.40
N ALA A 171 17.98 11.97 1.52
CA ALA A 171 18.55 13.28 1.76
C ALA A 171 17.55 14.35 1.30
N SER A 172 17.38 15.39 2.13
CA SER A 172 16.35 16.41 1.93
C SER A 172 16.98 17.74 1.51
N PRO A 173 17.14 18.01 0.20
CA PRO A 173 17.53 19.33 -0.25
C PRO A 173 16.45 20.40 0.01
N SER A 174 15.16 20.05 0.07
CA SER A 174 14.07 20.93 0.52
C SER A 174 12.75 20.16 0.71
N ILE A 175 11.69 20.82 1.18
CA ILE A 175 10.33 20.24 1.20
C ILE A 175 9.72 20.00 -0.21
N TYR A 176 10.38 20.48 -1.27
CA TYR A 176 9.96 20.34 -2.68
C TYR A 176 10.81 19.36 -3.46
N LYS A 177 11.94 18.90 -2.91
CA LYS A 177 12.88 18.00 -3.58
C LYS A 177 13.46 17.01 -2.57
N GLN A 178 13.40 15.73 -2.88
CA GLN A 178 14.06 14.68 -2.10
C GLN A 178 14.94 13.83 -3.02
N ASP A 179 16.19 13.64 -2.61
CA ASP A 179 17.08 12.65 -3.22
C ASP A 179 16.94 11.38 -2.38
N ILE A 180 16.60 10.27 -3.03
CA ILE A 180 16.20 9.02 -2.38
C ILE A 180 17.07 7.89 -2.92
N CYS A 181 17.62 7.11 -2.01
CA CYS A 181 18.44 5.95 -2.28
C CYS A 181 17.73 4.71 -1.73
N LEU A 182 17.49 3.72 -2.58
CA LEU A 182 16.87 2.45 -2.22
C LEU A 182 17.88 1.31 -2.36
N TYR A 183 17.98 0.46 -1.34
CA TYR A 183 18.94 -0.65 -1.32
C TYR A 183 18.45 -1.82 -0.47
N SER A 184 19.05 -2.97 -0.69
CA SER A 184 18.73 -4.21 0.01
C SER A 184 19.98 -4.90 0.53
N SER A 185 19.79 -5.78 1.52
CA SER A 185 20.83 -6.65 2.08
C SER A 185 21.15 -7.85 1.17
N LEU A 186 20.43 -8.04 0.05
CA LEU A 186 20.71 -9.11 -0.90
C LEU A 186 22.13 -9.00 -1.46
N SER A 187 22.92 -10.07 -1.29
CA SER A 187 24.30 -10.20 -1.78
C SER A 187 24.39 -10.80 -3.20
N VAL A 188 23.32 -10.69 -3.98
CA VAL A 188 23.21 -11.25 -5.34
C VAL A 188 22.58 -10.21 -6.27
N GLU A 189 22.56 -10.48 -7.58
CA GLU A 189 21.72 -9.71 -8.50
C GLU A 189 20.26 -9.79 -8.08
N HIS A 190 19.58 -8.65 -8.10
CA HIS A 190 18.22 -8.53 -7.60
C HIS A 190 17.45 -7.41 -8.30
N ILE A 191 16.15 -7.36 -8.05
CA ILE A 191 15.26 -6.30 -8.49
C ILE A 191 14.75 -5.56 -7.26
N ASN A 192 15.00 -4.26 -7.19
CA ASN A 192 14.39 -3.38 -6.21
C ASN A 192 13.01 -2.96 -6.72
N VAL A 193 11.99 -3.13 -5.87
CA VAL A 193 10.61 -2.78 -6.18
C VAL A 193 10.12 -1.69 -5.22
N PHE A 194 9.63 -0.59 -5.77
CA PHE A 194 9.07 0.52 -5.01
C PHE A 194 7.97 1.20 -5.82
N GLU A 195 7.10 1.95 -5.15
CA GLU A 195 6.03 2.69 -5.83
C GLU A 195 6.01 4.16 -5.42
N ILE A 196 5.56 4.99 -6.35
CA ILE A 196 5.35 6.42 -6.16
C ILE A 196 3.91 6.73 -6.53
N ASN A 197 3.14 7.23 -5.57
CA ASN A 197 1.72 7.46 -5.77
C ASN A 197 1.31 8.86 -5.31
N MET A 198 0.47 9.51 -6.11
CA MET A 198 -0.33 10.62 -5.61
C MET A 198 -1.29 10.06 -4.55
N TYR A 199 -1.37 10.71 -3.40
CA TYR A 199 -2.01 10.10 -2.25
C TYR A 199 -3.54 10.13 -2.36
N GLU A 200 -4.14 8.95 -2.30
CA GLU A 200 -5.55 8.73 -1.98
C GLU A 200 -5.69 8.14 -0.57
N PRO A 201 -6.72 8.49 0.21
CA PRO A 201 -6.93 7.91 1.52
C PRO A 201 -7.17 6.39 1.44
N LYS A 202 -6.47 5.63 2.27
CA LYS A 202 -6.62 4.18 2.37
C LYS A 202 -7.92 3.73 3.04
N LEU A 203 -8.51 2.66 2.50
CA LEU A 203 -9.66 1.97 3.09
C LEU A 203 -9.30 1.33 4.44
N MET A 204 -8.14 0.69 4.50
CA MET A 204 -7.61 0.06 5.70
C MET A 204 -6.56 0.98 6.30
N GLN A 205 -6.84 1.52 7.48
CA GLN A 205 -5.81 2.20 8.25
C GLN A 205 -4.91 1.17 8.90
N ASP A 206 -3.61 1.34 8.75
CA ASP A 206 -2.63 0.36 9.21
C ASP A 206 -1.34 1.00 9.69
N THR A 207 -0.57 0.22 10.44
CA THR A 207 0.84 0.47 10.70
C THR A 207 1.49 -0.86 11.10
N THR A 208 2.76 -1.01 10.77
CA THR A 208 3.59 -2.03 11.41
C THR A 208 4.21 -1.48 12.69
N VAL A 209 4.55 -2.39 13.61
CA VAL A 209 5.46 -2.13 14.72
C VAL A 209 6.56 -3.17 14.67
N GLU A 210 7.80 -2.79 14.95
CA GLU A 210 8.94 -3.69 14.75
C GLU A 210 10.01 -3.53 15.82
N SER A 211 10.61 -4.66 16.24
CA SER A 211 11.50 -4.68 17.40
C SER A 211 12.84 -4.02 17.15
N ALA A 212 13.37 -4.08 15.93
CA ALA A 212 14.68 -3.50 15.60
C ALA A 212 14.64 -1.95 15.48
N THR A 213 13.46 -1.38 15.20
CA THR A 213 13.27 0.09 15.14
C THR A 213 12.13 0.51 16.08
N ALA A 214 12.31 0.22 17.37
CA ALA A 214 11.22 0.18 18.34
C ALA A 214 10.38 1.48 18.51
N THR A 215 10.92 2.63 18.09
CA THR A 215 10.25 3.94 18.14
C THR A 215 9.56 4.35 16.83
N GLN A 216 9.82 3.64 15.74
CA GLN A 216 9.26 3.95 14.42
C GLN A 216 7.87 3.34 14.25
N ASN A 217 7.05 4.01 13.44
CA ASN A 217 5.80 3.48 12.89
C ASN A 217 5.90 3.43 11.36
N ASN A 218 4.94 2.76 10.74
CA ASN A 218 4.88 2.60 9.29
C ASN A 218 3.53 3.06 8.75
N ALA A 219 3.18 4.33 9.01
CA ALA A 219 1.87 4.86 8.66
C ALA A 219 1.55 4.92 7.16
N TYR A 220 2.58 4.95 6.30
CA TYR A 220 2.47 5.12 4.84
C TYR A 220 3.29 4.11 4.01
N GLY A 221 3.92 3.11 4.65
CA GLY A 221 4.65 2.09 3.89
C GLY A 221 3.69 1.11 3.23
N ALA A 222 4.06 0.62 2.05
CA ALA A 222 3.21 -0.24 1.22
C ALA A 222 3.26 -1.73 1.59
N THR A 223 4.24 -2.15 2.40
CA THR A 223 4.44 -3.57 2.73
C THR A 223 4.72 -3.78 4.21
N ALA A 224 4.45 -5.01 4.66
CA ALA A 224 4.75 -5.52 5.99
C ALA A 224 5.44 -6.89 5.86
N PHE A 225 6.61 -7.02 6.47
CA PHE A 225 7.37 -8.26 6.62
C PHE A 225 6.98 -8.89 7.97
N VAL A 226 5.79 -9.49 8.04
CA VAL A 226 5.23 -10.01 9.30
C VAL A 226 5.95 -11.29 9.73
N GLY A 227 6.56 -11.25 10.92
CA GLY A 227 7.48 -12.29 11.40
C GLY A 227 8.86 -11.70 11.70
N ARG A 228 9.93 -12.48 11.55
CA ARG A 228 11.29 -12.02 11.88
C ARG A 228 12.13 -11.81 10.62
N THR A 229 12.81 -10.66 10.56
CA THR A 229 13.82 -10.32 9.55
C THR A 229 15.06 -9.74 10.23
N ASP A 230 16.19 -9.72 9.54
CA ASP A 230 17.41 -9.11 10.07
C ASP A 230 17.25 -7.59 10.17
N GLU A 231 16.51 -6.99 9.23
CA GLU A 231 16.33 -5.54 9.11
C GLU A 231 15.33 -4.98 10.12
N TYR A 232 14.25 -5.70 10.41
CA TYR A 232 13.16 -5.22 11.26
C TYR A 232 13.04 -5.96 12.60
N GLY A 233 13.80 -7.03 12.80
CA GLY A 233 13.57 -7.93 13.91
C GLY A 233 12.18 -8.55 13.80
N GLU A 234 11.45 -8.70 14.91
CA GLU A 234 10.06 -9.12 14.88
C GLU A 234 9.15 -7.95 14.49
N GLN A 235 8.29 -8.15 13.49
CA GLN A 235 7.33 -7.17 13.02
C GLN A 235 5.90 -7.70 13.06
N TRP A 236 4.99 -6.88 13.57
CA TRP A 236 3.54 -7.12 13.55
C TRP A 236 2.82 -6.07 12.69
N LEU A 237 1.65 -6.41 12.16
CA LEU A 237 0.82 -5.53 11.34
C LEU A 237 -0.52 -5.25 12.02
N TYR A 238 -0.79 -3.99 12.37
CA TYR A 238 -2.08 -3.54 12.87
C TYR A 238 -2.93 -3.00 11.72
N LEU A 239 -4.22 -3.38 11.68
CA LEU A 239 -5.15 -3.01 10.61
C LEU A 239 -6.51 -2.66 11.20
N LYS A 240 -7.15 -1.59 10.72
CA LYS A 240 -8.56 -1.30 11.00
C LYS A 240 -9.24 -0.67 9.80
N ALA A 241 -10.52 -0.98 9.60
CA ALA A 241 -11.29 -0.36 8.54
C ALA A 241 -11.53 1.12 8.84
N ASN A 242 -11.35 1.96 7.83
CA ASN A 242 -11.72 3.36 7.91
C ASN A 242 -13.23 3.49 7.74
N MET A 243 -13.93 3.60 8.87
CA MET A 243 -15.40 3.64 8.94
C MET A 243 -16.05 4.75 8.11
N ARG A 244 -15.29 5.77 7.67
CA ARG A 244 -15.80 6.80 6.76
C ARG A 244 -16.28 6.21 5.42
N PHE A 245 -15.63 5.16 4.93
CA PHE A 245 -16.01 4.49 3.68
C PHE A 245 -17.20 3.53 3.85
N LEU A 246 -17.55 3.19 5.09
CA LEU A 246 -18.58 2.20 5.42
C LEU A 246 -19.87 2.84 5.95
N LYS A 247 -19.98 4.17 5.89
CA LYS A 247 -21.17 4.91 6.37
C LYS A 247 -22.46 4.51 5.66
N TYR A 248 -22.37 4.00 4.43
CA TYR A 248 -23.51 3.54 3.65
C TYR A 248 -24.13 2.24 4.20
N LEU A 249 -23.44 1.55 5.13
CA LEU A 249 -23.97 0.38 5.85
C LEU A 249 -24.78 0.76 7.10
N ASN A 250 -24.88 2.05 7.44
CA ASN A 250 -25.65 2.48 8.60
C ASN A 250 -27.13 2.09 8.46
N GLY A 251 -27.65 1.37 9.46
CA GLY A 251 -29.03 0.87 9.46
C GLY A 251 -29.24 -0.42 8.67
N LYS A 252 -28.19 -0.98 8.06
CA LYS A 252 -28.23 -2.28 7.37
C LYS A 252 -27.85 -3.41 8.33
N GLU A 253 -28.35 -4.60 8.07
CA GLU A 253 -27.96 -5.80 8.83
C GLU A 253 -26.67 -6.37 8.25
N LEU A 254 -25.56 -6.29 8.98
CA LEU A 254 -24.29 -6.89 8.56
C LEU A 254 -24.35 -8.41 8.75
N LEU A 255 -24.18 -9.16 7.67
CA LEU A 255 -24.12 -10.63 7.69
C LEU A 255 -22.69 -11.13 7.81
N SER A 256 -21.77 -10.58 7.02
CA SER A 256 -20.35 -10.93 7.07
C SER A 256 -19.46 -9.80 6.57
N ALA A 257 -18.21 -9.74 7.07
CA ALA A 257 -17.15 -8.92 6.52
C ALA A 257 -15.83 -9.68 6.52
N LYS A 258 -15.17 -9.76 5.36
CA LYS A 258 -13.90 -10.47 5.18
C LYS A 258 -12.85 -9.53 4.61
N LEU A 259 -11.65 -9.56 5.18
CA LEU A 259 -10.49 -8.82 4.68
C LEU A 259 -9.55 -9.79 3.98
N HIS A 260 -9.27 -9.52 2.72
CA HIS A 260 -8.30 -10.23 1.88
C HIS A 260 -7.03 -9.39 1.79
N ILE A 261 -5.93 -9.93 2.30
CA ILE A 261 -4.61 -9.30 2.29
C ILE A 261 -3.72 -10.07 1.32
N PRO A 262 -3.20 -9.43 0.26
CA PRO A 262 -2.25 -10.06 -0.65
C PRO A 262 -0.98 -10.53 0.06
N ILE A 263 -0.60 -11.78 -0.19
CA ILE A 263 0.69 -12.36 0.18
C ILE A 263 1.62 -12.20 -1.02
N LEU A 264 2.68 -11.41 -0.86
CA LEU A 264 3.66 -11.15 -1.91
C LEU A 264 4.81 -12.17 -1.87
N SER A 265 5.10 -12.73 -0.68
CA SER A 265 6.09 -13.80 -0.49
C SER A 265 5.87 -14.55 0.82
N GLY A 266 6.33 -15.80 0.87
CA GLY A 266 6.21 -16.70 2.01
C GLY A 266 4.88 -17.46 2.07
N SER A 267 4.81 -18.45 2.96
CA SER A 267 3.57 -19.17 3.24
C SER A 267 2.75 -18.43 4.28
N GLY A 268 1.48 -18.16 3.96
CA GLY A 268 0.55 -17.59 4.92
C GLY A 268 0.14 -18.55 6.04
N GLU A 269 0.62 -19.80 6.09
CA GLU A 269 0.17 -20.87 6.99
C GLU A 269 0.24 -20.52 8.48
N HIS A 270 1.29 -19.82 8.92
CA HIS A 270 1.51 -19.45 10.32
C HIS A 270 1.03 -18.05 10.69
N LEU A 271 0.40 -17.33 9.76
CA LEU A 271 -0.24 -16.05 10.07
C LEU A 271 -1.48 -16.26 10.93
N GLU A 272 -1.62 -15.47 11.99
CA GLU A 272 -2.81 -15.39 12.82
C GLU A 272 -3.25 -13.94 12.93
N ALA A 273 -4.56 -13.76 13.09
CA ALA A 273 -5.15 -12.45 13.31
C ALA A 273 -5.95 -12.43 14.61
N PHE A 274 -5.77 -11.38 15.40
CA PHE A 274 -6.42 -11.20 16.69
C PHE A 274 -7.21 -9.90 16.71
N MET A 275 -8.41 -9.95 17.27
CA MET A 275 -9.19 -8.75 17.55
C MET A 275 -8.49 -7.89 18.59
N LEU A 276 -8.49 -6.58 18.38
CA LEU A 276 -7.86 -5.65 19.30
C LEU A 276 -8.84 -5.23 20.42
N PRO A 277 -8.37 -5.14 21.68
CA PRO A 277 -9.22 -4.70 22.79
C PRO A 277 -9.45 -3.17 22.79
N SER A 278 -8.62 -2.42 22.06
CA SER A 278 -8.69 -0.96 21.98
C SER A 278 -8.12 -0.44 20.66
N ARG A 279 -8.34 0.85 20.38
CA ARG A 279 -7.91 1.47 19.14
C ARG A 279 -6.40 1.70 19.11
N PHE A 280 -5.79 1.42 17.97
CA PHE A 280 -4.45 1.90 17.65
C PHE A 280 -4.48 3.16 16.76
N CYS A 281 -3.34 3.85 16.69
CA CYS A 281 -3.13 5.01 15.84
C CYS A 281 -1.96 4.73 14.90
N SER A 282 -2.18 4.76 13.58
CA SER A 282 -1.12 4.54 12.59
C SER A 282 0.12 5.42 12.79
N PHE A 283 -0.05 6.61 13.36
CA PHE A 283 1.02 7.58 13.60
C PHE A 283 1.61 7.53 15.01
N GLY A 284 0.91 6.91 15.96
CA GLY A 284 1.31 6.91 17.36
C GLY A 284 1.81 5.55 17.84
N SER A 285 1.39 4.47 17.19
CA SER A 285 1.73 3.10 17.59
C SER A 285 3.09 2.67 17.04
N ASN A 286 3.97 2.24 17.93
CA ASN A 286 5.30 1.69 17.66
C ASN A 286 5.54 0.48 18.59
N TRP A 287 6.71 -0.13 18.52
CA TRP A 287 6.98 -1.34 19.31
C TRP A 287 6.92 -1.13 20.82
N ASN A 288 7.34 0.06 21.28
CA ASN A 288 7.41 0.39 22.71
C ASN A 288 6.03 0.60 23.33
N ASN A 289 5.05 1.06 22.55
CA ASN A 289 3.68 1.31 23.02
C ASN A 289 2.62 0.47 22.30
N LYS A 290 3.04 -0.62 21.64
CA LYS A 290 2.15 -1.52 20.91
C LYS A 290 1.07 -2.09 21.82
N LEU A 291 -0.13 -2.25 21.29
CA LEU A 291 -1.23 -2.85 22.04
C LEU A 291 -1.02 -4.36 22.17
N ALA A 292 -1.20 -4.87 23.39
CA ALA A 292 -1.35 -6.30 23.58
C ALA A 292 -2.60 -6.82 22.86
N TYR A 293 -2.55 -8.05 22.38
CA TYR A 293 -3.68 -8.75 21.79
C TYR A 293 -4.28 -9.74 22.78
N VAL A 294 -5.54 -10.12 22.56
CA VAL A 294 -6.22 -11.15 23.35
C VAL A 294 -6.07 -12.49 22.60
N PRO A 295 -5.31 -13.46 23.11
CA PRO A 295 -5.01 -14.71 22.38
C PRO A 295 -6.25 -15.50 21.96
N ASP A 296 -7.33 -15.44 22.74
CA ASP A 296 -8.55 -16.21 22.47
C ASP A 296 -9.50 -15.51 21.46
N ALA A 297 -9.22 -14.26 21.09
CA ALA A 297 -10.07 -13.47 20.19
C ALA A 297 -9.58 -13.56 18.73
N ILE A 298 -9.47 -14.78 18.22
CA ILE A 298 -8.89 -15.08 16.90
C ILE A 298 -9.90 -14.74 15.79
N ALA A 299 -9.51 -13.90 14.83
CA ALA A 299 -10.23 -13.74 13.58
C ALA A 299 -10.07 -15.01 12.75
N LYS A 300 -11.18 -15.64 12.35
CA LYS A 300 -11.15 -16.88 11.57
C LYS A 300 -10.36 -16.66 10.28
N LYS A 301 -9.34 -17.49 10.09
CA LYS A 301 -8.48 -17.46 8.91
C LYS A 301 -8.93 -18.48 7.89
N SER A 302 -8.91 -18.07 6.63
CA SER A 302 -8.86 -18.99 5.51
C SER A 302 -7.79 -18.52 4.53
N THR A 303 -7.02 -19.45 3.99
CA THR A 303 -6.15 -19.19 2.85
C THR A 303 -6.97 -19.44 1.59
N SER A 304 -7.11 -18.40 0.77
CA SER A 304 -7.80 -18.53 -0.53
C SER A 304 -6.82 -19.05 -1.59
N LYS A 305 -7.34 -19.59 -2.70
CA LYS A 305 -6.53 -20.02 -3.87
C LYS A 305 -5.82 -18.85 -4.59
N ALA A 306 -6.06 -17.59 -4.21
CA ALA A 306 -5.65 -16.40 -4.94
C ALA A 306 -4.44 -15.65 -4.31
N ASN A 307 -3.51 -16.37 -3.68
CA ASN A 307 -2.34 -15.78 -2.98
C ASN A 307 -2.70 -14.66 -1.98
N CYS A 308 -3.85 -14.79 -1.32
CA CYS A 308 -4.30 -13.87 -0.28
C CYS A 308 -4.62 -14.64 1.00
N VAL A 309 -4.23 -14.09 2.14
CA VAL A 309 -4.78 -14.49 3.44
C VAL A 309 -6.10 -13.76 3.65
N THR A 310 -7.12 -14.50 4.09
CA THR A 310 -8.45 -13.94 4.36
C THR A 310 -8.78 -14.06 5.84
N PHE A 311 -9.17 -12.95 6.44
CA PHE A 311 -9.60 -12.89 7.84
C PHE A 311 -11.06 -12.45 7.93
N ASP A 312 -11.85 -13.17 8.73
CA ASP A 312 -13.19 -12.71 9.12
C ASP A 312 -13.07 -11.56 10.12
N ILE A 313 -13.51 -10.37 9.68
CA ILE A 313 -13.49 -9.14 10.47
C ILE A 313 -14.91 -8.64 10.78
N THR A 314 -15.93 -9.50 10.66
CA THR A 314 -17.34 -9.16 10.86
C THR A 314 -17.56 -8.47 12.21
N GLY A 315 -16.97 -9.01 13.28
CA GLY A 315 -17.05 -8.41 14.62
C GLY A 315 -16.47 -6.99 14.67
N ALA A 316 -15.32 -6.76 14.03
CA ALA A 316 -14.64 -5.46 14.04
C ALA A 316 -15.45 -4.38 13.31
N ILE A 317 -16.11 -4.76 12.21
CA ILE A 317 -16.97 -3.88 11.43
C ILE A 317 -18.28 -3.62 12.17
N ALA A 318 -18.93 -4.66 12.71
CA ALA A 318 -20.16 -4.54 13.48
C ALA A 318 -19.98 -3.61 14.69
N GLU A 319 -18.86 -3.72 15.41
CA GLU A 319 -18.52 -2.82 16.51
C GLU A 319 -18.40 -1.36 16.04
N GLY A 320 -17.65 -1.12 14.95
CA GLY A 320 -17.47 0.20 14.38
C GLY A 320 -18.76 0.86 13.87
N LEU A 321 -19.72 0.06 13.38
CA LEU A 321 -21.02 0.56 12.92
C LEU A 321 -21.96 0.90 14.09
N LYS A 322 -21.96 0.11 15.17
CA LYS A 322 -22.79 0.36 16.37
C LYS A 322 -22.38 1.64 17.10
N ASN A 323 -21.11 1.99 17.01
CA ASN A 323 -20.49 2.95 17.92
C ASN A 323 -20.11 4.22 17.13
N LYS A 324 -21.07 5.11 16.85
CA LYS A 324 -20.86 6.29 15.96
C LYS A 324 -19.75 7.26 16.41
N SER A 325 -19.38 7.24 17.70
CA SER A 325 -18.23 7.96 18.28
C SER A 325 -16.97 7.09 18.49
N LYS A 326 -17.17 5.77 18.40
CA LYS A 326 -16.34 4.55 18.36
C LYS A 326 -15.67 4.12 17.04
N GLU A 327 -14.52 4.64 16.59
CA GLU A 327 -13.77 3.95 15.52
C GLU A 327 -13.51 2.47 15.89
N SER A 328 -13.54 1.57 14.91
CA SER A 328 -13.23 0.13 15.09
C SER A 328 -11.86 -0.06 15.74
N ALA A 329 -11.74 -0.99 16.69
CA ALA A 329 -10.47 -1.34 17.31
C ALA A 329 -9.49 -1.94 16.29
N GLY A 330 -10.02 -2.72 15.34
CA GLY A 330 -9.24 -3.39 14.29
C GLY A 330 -8.76 -4.78 14.68
N ILE A 331 -7.77 -5.26 13.94
CA ILE A 331 -7.09 -6.54 14.13
C ILE A 331 -5.57 -6.34 14.18
N LEU A 332 -4.90 -7.27 14.85
CA LEU A 332 -3.46 -7.48 14.79
C LEU A 332 -3.18 -8.73 13.97
N VAL A 333 -2.30 -8.65 12.98
CA VAL A 333 -1.76 -9.79 12.24
C VAL A 333 -0.32 -10.03 12.67
N LEU A 334 -0.01 -11.26 13.06
CA LEU A 334 1.35 -11.69 13.41
C LEU A 334 1.63 -13.08 12.82
N ASN A 335 2.92 -13.41 12.72
CA ASN A 335 3.38 -14.73 12.29
C ASN A 335 3.84 -15.51 13.52
N ARG A 336 3.28 -16.70 13.76
CA ARG A 336 3.65 -17.56 14.89
C ARG A 336 4.95 -18.34 14.63
N SER A 337 5.41 -18.43 13.38
CA SER A 337 6.71 -19.02 13.08
C SER A 337 7.81 -18.16 13.71
N LYS A 338 8.77 -18.82 14.37
CA LYS A 338 9.91 -18.15 15.01
C LYS A 338 11.04 -17.83 14.03
N THR A 339 11.04 -18.47 12.86
CA THR A 339 12.12 -18.42 11.87
C THR A 339 11.70 -17.75 10.57
N ASP A 340 10.41 -17.71 10.27
CA ASP A 340 9.93 -17.27 8.98
C ASP A 340 9.30 -15.88 9.02
N CYS A 341 9.19 -15.29 7.84
CA CYS A 341 8.53 -14.02 7.59
C CYS A 341 7.57 -14.19 6.42
N VAL A 342 6.44 -13.49 6.47
CA VAL A 342 5.49 -13.39 5.35
C VAL A 342 5.41 -11.94 4.92
N LEU A 343 5.61 -11.71 3.63
CA LEU A 343 5.50 -10.38 3.05
C LEU A 343 4.04 -10.13 2.64
N LEU A 344 3.43 -9.14 3.27
CA LEU A 344 2.05 -8.73 3.05
C LEU A 344 1.98 -7.31 2.49
N ALA A 345 0.96 -7.04 1.69
CA ALA A 345 0.60 -5.68 1.30
C ALA A 345 -0.15 -4.95 2.44
N THR A 346 0.12 -3.66 2.61
CA THR A 346 -0.59 -2.80 3.58
C THR A 346 -1.75 -2.03 2.93
N GLY A 347 -2.41 -1.15 3.69
CA GLY A 347 -3.47 -0.29 3.16
C GLY A 347 -2.97 0.79 2.20
N ASP A 348 -1.66 1.10 2.20
CA ASP A 348 -1.03 2.04 1.27
C ASP A 348 -0.37 1.35 0.06
N CYS A 349 -0.58 0.05 -0.16
CA CYS A 349 -0.09 -0.63 -1.37
C CYS A 349 -1.03 -0.42 -2.56
N TYR A 350 -0.62 0.39 -3.54
CA TYR A 350 -1.44 0.65 -4.74
C TYR A 350 -1.29 -0.47 -5.76
N THR A 351 -0.12 -1.10 -5.80
CA THR A 351 0.17 -2.21 -6.71
C THR A 351 -0.67 -3.44 -6.35
N PHE A 352 -0.67 -3.82 -5.06
CA PHE A 352 -1.37 -5.00 -4.54
C PHE A 352 -2.34 -4.60 -3.41
N PRO A 353 -3.44 -3.91 -3.74
CA PRO A 353 -4.33 -3.39 -2.71
C PRO A 353 -5.05 -4.50 -1.96
N GLN A 354 -5.23 -4.31 -0.66
CA GLN A 354 -6.13 -5.14 0.15
C GLN A 354 -7.57 -5.03 -0.36
N MET A 355 -8.38 -6.05 -0.15
CA MET A 355 -9.80 -6.04 -0.52
C MET A 355 -10.67 -6.42 0.67
N MET A 356 -11.83 -5.82 0.79
CA MET A 356 -12.82 -6.17 1.81
C MET A 356 -14.12 -6.59 1.14
N GLU A 357 -14.58 -7.80 1.44
CA GLU A 357 -15.90 -8.28 1.04
C GLU A 357 -16.89 -8.07 2.19
N ILE A 358 -18.05 -7.49 1.91
CA ILE A 358 -19.09 -7.23 2.90
C ILE A 358 -20.42 -7.77 2.39
N GLU A 359 -21.09 -8.60 3.20
CA GLU A 359 -22.45 -9.07 2.94
C GLU A 359 -23.41 -8.43 3.92
N TYR A 360 -24.53 -7.90 3.42
CA TYR A 360 -25.54 -7.24 4.25
C TYR A 360 -26.96 -7.32 3.66
N LYS A 361 -27.96 -6.97 4.46
CA LYS A 361 -29.37 -6.82 4.06
C LYS A 361 -29.90 -5.42 4.35
#